data_AF-A0A915YGV1-F1
#
_entry.id   AF-A0A915YGV1-F1
#
_cell.length_a   1.000
_cell.length_b   1.000
_cell.length_c   1.000
_cell.angle_alpha   90.00
_cell.angle_beta   90.00
_cell.angle_gamma   90.00
#
_symmetry.space_group_name_H-M   'P 1'
#
loop_
_entity.id
_entity.type
_entity.pdbx_description
1 polymer ?
#
loop_
_entity_poly.entity_id
_entity_poly.type
_entity_poly.pdbx_seq_one_letter_code
_entity_poly.pdbx_strand_id
1 'polypeptide(L)'
;MQTVDEYLQKTLSKAKYDNLATELEMPKSRLTRRLMKPEYFTYEELLKLSEVLPSKIKIALLVDRSNAGIDRLTVRQYRLLKKA
;
A
#
# COMPACT_ATOMS: atom_id res chain seq x y z
N MET A 1 13.63 3.45 -10.79
CA MET A 1 12.88 3.12 -9.55
C MET A 1 11.47 2.78 -9.97
N GLN A 2 10.93 1.64 -9.52
CA GLN A 2 9.57 1.24 -9.84
C GLN A 2 8.61 1.97 -8.88
N THR A 3 7.55 2.59 -9.39
CA THR A 3 6.60 3.31 -8.53
C THR A 3 5.66 2.32 -7.82
N VAL A 4 5.04 2.74 -6.70
CA VAL A 4 4.02 1.92 -6.00
C VAL A 4 2.89 1.56 -6.95
N ASP A 5 2.51 2.49 -7.82
CA ASP A 5 1.48 2.29 -8.83
C ASP A 5 1.84 1.17 -9.81
N GLU A 6 3.01 1.24 -10.43
CA GLU A 6 3.51 0.19 -11.34
C GLU A 6 3.66 -1.16 -10.64
N TYR A 7 4.03 -1.15 -9.35
CA TYR A 7 4.14 -2.37 -8.58
C TYR A 7 2.77 -3.02 -8.36
N LEU A 8 1.77 -2.23 -7.96
CA LEU A 8 0.40 -2.73 -7.75
C LEU A 8 -0.23 -3.23 -9.06
N GLN A 9 -0.06 -2.51 -10.17
CA GLN A 9 -0.58 -2.91 -11.48
C GLN A 9 0.03 -4.22 -11.99
N LYS A 10 1.32 -4.47 -11.72
CA LYS A 10 1.97 -5.74 -12.10
C LYS A 10 1.59 -6.91 -11.22
N THR A 11 1.21 -6.64 -9.97
CA THR A 11 1.03 -7.71 -8.98
C THR A 11 -0.43 -8.04 -8.69
N LEU A 12 -1.35 -7.13 -8.98
CA LEU A 12 -2.79 -7.34 -8.91
C LEU A 12 -3.37 -7.60 -10.30
N SER A 13 -4.47 -8.35 -10.35
CA SER A 13 -5.27 -8.42 -11.57
C SER A 13 -5.91 -7.06 -11.85
N LYS A 14 -6.16 -6.74 -13.13
CA LYS A 14 -6.80 -5.48 -13.53
C LYS A 14 -8.10 -5.21 -12.77
N ALA A 15 -8.93 -6.23 -12.59
CA ALA A 15 -10.17 -6.12 -11.82
C ALA A 15 -9.94 -5.79 -10.33
N LYS A 16 -8.94 -6.40 -9.68
CA LYS A 16 -8.59 -6.08 -8.28
C LYS A 16 -8.02 -4.67 -8.15
N TYR A 17 -7.19 -4.25 -9.11
CA TYR A 17 -6.62 -2.91 -9.13
C TYR A 17 -7.69 -1.83 -9.33
N ASP A 18 -8.63 -2.05 -10.26
CA ASP A 18 -9.74 -1.12 -10.51
C ASP A 18 -10.69 -0.97 -9.30
N ASN A 19 -10.84 -2.05 -8.53
CA ASN A 19 -11.63 -2.10 -7.29
C ASN A 19 -10.83 -1.74 -6.02
N LEU A 20 -9.53 -1.47 -6.12
CA LEU A 20 -8.66 -1.23 -4.96
C LEU A 20 -9.16 -0.06 -4.09
N ALA A 21 -9.68 0.99 -4.72
CA ALA A 21 -10.26 2.12 -4.00
C ALA A 21 -11.46 1.71 -3.13
N THR A 22 -12.29 0.79 -3.63
CA THR A 22 -13.44 0.23 -2.92
C THR A 22 -12.98 -0.67 -1.78
N GLU A 23 -12.03 -1.56 -2.04
CA GLU A 23 -11.46 -2.49 -1.04
C GLU A 23 -10.77 -1.74 0.11
N LEU A 24 -10.12 -0.62 -0.19
CA LEU A 24 -9.48 0.24 0.81
C LEU A 24 -10.45 1.22 1.46
N GLU A 25 -11.73 1.19 1.09
CA GLU A 25 -12.78 2.11 1.55
C GLU A 25 -12.35 3.58 1.41
N MET A 26 -11.69 3.92 0.31
CA MET A 26 -11.14 5.25 0.09
C MET A 26 -11.52 5.83 -1.29
N PRO A 27 -11.69 7.16 -1.40
CA PRO A 27 -11.95 7.77 -2.70
C PRO A 27 -10.81 7.51 -3.70
N LYS A 28 -11.13 7.27 -4.98
CA LYS A 28 -10.13 7.08 -6.05
C LYS A 28 -9.11 8.23 -6.09
N SER A 29 -9.55 9.47 -5.91
CA SER A 29 -8.67 10.65 -5.85
C SER A 29 -7.67 10.60 -4.68
N ARG A 30 -8.09 10.06 -3.53
CA ARG A 30 -7.22 9.83 -2.37
C ARG A 30 -6.22 8.74 -2.68
N LEU A 31 -6.67 7.62 -3.27
CA LEU A 31 -5.80 6.52 -3.68
C LEU A 31 -4.73 7.02 -4.66
N THR A 32 -5.10 7.71 -5.75
CA THR A 32 -4.13 8.26 -6.71
C THR A 32 -3.10 9.15 -6.03
N ARG A 33 -3.52 10.01 -5.09
CA ARG A 33 -2.59 10.84 -4.32
C ARG A 33 -1.64 10.01 -3.46
N ARG A 34 -2.10 8.91 -2.86
CA ARG A 34 -1.24 7.98 -2.10
C ARG A 34 -0.28 7.21 -3.00
N LEU A 35 -0.72 6.81 -4.19
CA LEU A 35 0.14 6.13 -5.16
C LEU A 35 1.25 7.05 -5.70
N MET A 36 0.95 8.34 -5.90
CA MET A 36 1.94 9.36 -6.27
C MET A 36 2.84 9.76 -5.10
N LYS A 37 2.28 9.84 -3.88
CA LYS A 37 2.97 10.23 -2.65
C LYS A 37 2.80 9.16 -1.57
N PRO A 38 3.56 8.05 -1.68
CA PRO A 38 3.41 6.90 -0.80
C PRO A 38 3.75 7.20 0.67
N GLU A 39 4.58 8.21 0.93
CA GLU A 39 4.86 8.74 2.27
C GLU A 39 3.60 9.08 3.09
N TYR A 40 2.48 9.42 2.43
CA TYR A 40 1.26 9.77 3.13
C TYR A 40 0.35 8.59 3.49
N PHE A 41 0.70 7.36 3.09
CA PHE A 41 -0.03 6.18 3.53
C PHE A 41 -0.09 6.12 5.06
N THR A 42 -1.27 5.87 5.61
CA THR A 42 -1.44 5.62 7.04
C THR A 42 -1.21 4.13 7.35
N TYR A 43 -0.99 3.82 8.62
CA TYR A 43 -0.92 2.43 9.06
C TYR A 43 -2.16 1.61 8.68
N GLU A 44 -3.36 2.17 8.86
CA GLU A 44 -4.62 1.49 8.53
C GLU A 44 -4.77 1.27 7.02
N GLU A 45 -4.43 2.27 6.20
CA GLU A 45 -4.46 2.14 4.73
C GLU A 45 -3.48 1.05 4.28
N LEU A 46 -2.29 0.98 4.88
CA LEU A 46 -1.34 -0.10 4.62
C LEU A 46 -1.88 -1.44 5.11
N LEU A 47 -2.42 -1.53 6.32
CA LEU A 47 -2.96 -2.78 6.85
C LEU A 47 -4.05 -3.36 5.93
N LYS A 48 -4.98 -2.52 5.46
CA LYS A 48 -5.99 -2.95 4.48
C LYS A 48 -5.35 -3.38 3.15
N LEU A 49 -4.34 -2.65 2.67
CA LEU A 49 -3.57 -3.07 1.50
C LEU A 49 -2.96 -4.46 1.71
N SER A 50 -2.47 -4.83 2.90
CA SER A 50 -1.86 -6.16 3.11
C SER A 50 -2.88 -7.28 3.05
N GLU A 51 -4.12 -7.02 3.42
CA GLU A 51 -5.21 -7.99 3.35
C GLU A 51 -5.68 -8.21 1.91
N VAL A 52 -5.68 -7.15 1.09
CA VAL A 52 -6.11 -7.19 -0.32
C VAL A 52 -5.04 -7.80 -1.22
N LEU A 53 -3.77 -7.55 -0.89
CA LEU A 53 -2.62 -8.02 -1.64
C LEU A 53 -2.44 -9.54 -1.47
N PRO A 54 -2.15 -10.28 -2.55
CA PRO A 54 -1.82 -11.70 -2.45
C PRO A 54 -0.70 -11.94 -1.44
N SER A 55 -0.76 -13.03 -0.66
CA SER A 55 0.17 -13.32 0.47
C SER A 55 1.67 -13.35 0.13
N LYS A 56 2.02 -13.35 -1.16
CA LYS A 56 3.41 -13.23 -1.65
C LYS A 56 3.93 -11.79 -1.67
N ILE A 57 3.07 -10.79 -1.50
CA ILE A 57 3.40 -9.37 -1.51
C ILE A 57 3.53 -8.88 -0.08
N LYS A 58 4.76 -8.66 0.36
CA LYS A 58 5.02 -8.10 1.67
C LYS A 58 4.85 -6.59 1.62
N ILE A 59 3.94 -6.03 2.41
CA ILE A 59 3.86 -4.57 2.59
C ILE A 59 5.16 -3.97 3.08
N ALA A 60 5.97 -4.74 3.81
CA ALA A 60 7.33 -4.35 4.13
C ALA A 60 8.12 -3.89 2.89
N LEU A 61 7.93 -4.50 1.71
CA LEU A 61 8.58 -4.05 0.47
C LEU A 61 8.06 -2.69 -0.01
N LEU A 62 6.77 -2.39 0.17
CA LEU A 62 6.20 -1.09 -0.16
C LEU A 62 6.74 0.00 0.76
N VAL A 63 6.86 -0.31 2.05
CA VAL A 63 7.47 0.62 3.03
C VAL A 63 8.95 0.80 2.75
N ASP A 64 9.70 -0.28 2.54
CA ASP A 64 11.16 -0.26 2.39
C ASP A 64 11.62 0.27 1.03
N ARG A 65 10.89 0.03 -0.06
CA ARG A 65 11.29 0.46 -1.42
C ARG A 65 10.67 1.76 -1.87
N SER A 66 9.53 2.13 -1.30
CA SER A 66 8.76 3.30 -1.74
C SER A 66 8.50 4.29 -0.62
N ASN A 67 9.14 4.12 0.54
CA ASN A 67 8.97 4.97 1.72
C ASN A 67 7.50 5.13 2.12
N ALA A 68 6.69 4.08 1.88
CA ALA A 68 5.26 4.16 2.15
C ALA A 68 5.00 4.34 3.65
N GLY A 69 4.35 5.45 4.02
CA GLY A 69 4.08 5.80 5.40
C GLY A 69 5.31 6.12 6.26
N ILE A 70 6.48 6.40 5.68
CA ILE A 70 7.74 6.59 6.44
C ILE A 70 7.65 7.67 7.53
N ASP A 71 6.91 8.76 7.27
CA ASP A 71 6.71 9.87 8.21
C ASP A 71 5.49 9.68 9.13
N ARG A 72 4.72 8.61 8.94
CA ARG A 72 3.45 8.36 9.64
C ARG A 72 3.44 7.08 10.44
N LEU A 73 4.31 6.14 10.11
CA LEU A 73 4.42 4.86 10.80
C LEU A 73 5.34 5.00 12.01
N THR A 74 4.81 4.62 13.17
CA THR A 74 5.67 4.36 14.33
C THR A 74 6.49 3.08 14.11
N VAL A 75 7.63 2.96 14.81
CA VAL A 75 8.47 1.74 14.79
C VAL A 75 7.66 0.49 15.13
N ARG A 76 6.68 0.60 16.04
CA ARG A 76 5.79 -0.51 16.42
C ARG A 76 4.87 -0.92 15.27
N GLN A 77 4.25 0.04 14.59
CA GLN A 77 3.38 -0.21 13.43
C GLN A 77 4.15 -0.82 12.26
N TYR A 78 5.34 -0.31 11.98
CA TYR A 78 6.22 -0.90 10.96
C TYR A 78 6.58 -2.36 11.29
N ARG A 79 6.91 -2.67 12.54
CA ARG A 79 7.16 -4.06 12.98
C ARG A 79 5.94 -4.97 12.81
N LEU A 80 4.73 -4.46 13.02
CA LEU A 80 3.50 -5.23 12.82
C LEU A 80 3.26 -5.52 11.33
N LEU A 81 3.42 -4.52 10.46
CA LEU A 81 3.31 -4.70 9.00
C LEU A 81 4.35 -5.67 8.41
N LYS A 82 5.48 -5.87 9.09
CA LYS A 82 6.53 -6.81 8.65
C LYS A 82 6.27 -8.25 9.07
N LYS A 83 5.37 -8.46 10.04
CA LYS A 83 5.00 -9.78 10.58
C LYS A 83 3.69 -10.32 10.01
N ALA A 84 2.81 -9.44 9.53
CA ALA A 84 1.62 -9.79 8.75
C ALA A 84 2.02 -10.30 7.35
#